data_AF-A0A2M9ZMR8-F1
#
_entry.id   AF-A0A2M9ZMR8-F1
#
_cell.length_a   1.000
_cell.length_b   1.000
_cell.length_c   1.000
_cell.angle_alpha   90.00
_cell.angle_beta   90.00
_cell.angle_gamma   90.00
#
_symmetry.space_group_name_H-M   'P 1'
#
loop_
_entity.id
_entity.type
_entity.pdbx_description
1 polymer ?
#
loop_
_entity_poly.entity_id
_entity_poly.type
_entity_poly.pdbx_seq_one_letter_code
_entity_poly.pdbx_strand_id
1 'polypeptide(L)'
;MLSILKEKKKLFLSLLLIWTLTAIYVVPRRYEILRSFTLWIEPPELNPKLSEQLQERGDELLSEKVTFHHIDHFIKLGKMSESCYRAMEIGRHGLDELFREPSWMEARKKGWTMQDLIPNESPLLGSDFNRERIDTTEYWQEYSRTVLEALDDYKRALNFNPFDGYNRLPGVGVFGTDRPSIYGKSLLEKITMTSYASCRPEEALVSHFHTLTSIEDLVFEKIKRKEKPQIPWWKKILNFFSFSCSAEPDHILEAELPREIRVWEAISKSDSNPIVFSEDYPERTKLSANQFKQLILKTLDLLGSAHGNGSSSLSPEESVSLYLRILYFSCSNRSIPPEAKYWGSSAIAMIPCVQSDEEGNRLFYTNEFRLARLYYKLADRESSYRKIAGELFEKVYQSKSTSLGIRFQAKLMRIRCLMYASSWDQSLKELDQLQNDLYSVDPEFRSDKAGYEDLIEDRKKLLQFVLRKKGKYSEADDLFDETTN
;
A
#
# COMPACT_ATOMS: atom_id res chain seq x y z
N MET A 1 56.35 -22.64 5.09
CA MET A 1 54.98 -22.88 5.63
C MET A 1 54.84 -24.20 6.39
N LEU A 2 55.32 -25.34 5.87
CA LEU A 2 55.19 -26.65 6.54
C LEU A 2 56.01 -26.79 7.86
N SER A 3 57.10 -26.03 8.03
CA SER A 3 57.88 -26.01 9.28
C SER A 3 57.16 -25.28 10.43
N ILE A 4 56.51 -24.15 10.13
CA ILE A 4 55.73 -23.34 11.08
C ILE A 4 54.52 -24.14 11.63
N LEU A 5 53.89 -24.95 10.77
CA LEU A 5 52.80 -25.86 11.16
C LEU A 5 53.25 -27.00 12.09
N LYS A 6 54.51 -27.46 11.97
CA LYS A 6 55.08 -28.47 12.88
C LYS A 6 55.39 -27.88 14.26
N GLU A 7 55.94 -26.67 14.30
CA GLU A 7 56.39 -26.02 15.53
C GLU A 7 55.23 -25.48 16.38
N LYS A 8 54.17 -24.98 15.73
CA LYS A 8 52.96 -24.46 16.40
C LYS A 8 51.73 -25.37 16.26
N LYS A 9 51.94 -26.68 16.08
CA LYS A 9 50.87 -27.68 15.90
C LYS A 9 49.79 -27.60 16.98
N LYS A 10 50.18 -27.41 18.25
CA LYS A 10 49.25 -27.28 19.38
C LYS A 10 48.36 -26.03 19.27
N LEU A 11 48.92 -24.91 18.83
CA LEU A 11 48.22 -23.65 18.64
C LEU A 11 47.22 -23.73 17.47
N PHE A 12 47.62 -24.38 16.37
CA PHE A 12 46.73 -24.59 15.24
C PHE A 12 45.57 -25.53 15.60
N LEU A 13 45.85 -26.63 16.32
CA LEU A 13 44.82 -27.56 16.79
C LEU A 13 43.87 -26.91 17.80
N SER A 14 44.37 -26.08 18.73
CA SER A 14 43.51 -25.34 19.66
C SER A 14 42.65 -24.33 18.93
N LEU A 15 43.19 -23.63 17.93
CA LEU A 15 42.43 -22.64 17.16
C LEU A 15 41.35 -23.33 16.33
N LEU A 16 41.67 -24.45 15.68
CA LEU A 16 40.70 -25.26 14.94
C LEU A 16 39.61 -25.81 15.87
N LEU A 17 39.98 -26.27 17.07
CA LEU A 17 39.02 -26.75 18.07
C LEU A 17 38.10 -25.62 18.56
N ILE A 18 38.65 -24.44 18.84
CA ILE A 18 37.87 -23.23 19.19
C ILE A 18 36.92 -22.88 18.04
N TRP A 19 37.39 -22.88 16.78
CA TRP A 19 36.56 -22.61 15.60
C TRP A 19 35.46 -23.64 15.41
N THR A 20 35.72 -24.93 15.64
CA THR A 20 34.69 -25.97 15.55
C THR A 20 33.65 -25.85 16.65
N LEU A 21 34.06 -25.60 17.90
CA LEU A 21 33.13 -25.39 19.01
C LEU A 21 32.30 -24.12 18.83
N THR A 22 32.92 -23.02 18.38
CA THR A 22 32.19 -21.79 18.06
C THR A 22 31.25 -21.96 16.88
N ALA A 23 31.64 -22.69 15.82
CA ALA A 23 30.74 -22.98 14.70
C ALA A 23 29.52 -23.81 15.14
N ILE A 24 29.73 -24.85 15.96
CA ILE A 24 28.64 -25.68 16.50
C ILE A 24 27.70 -24.86 17.39
N TYR A 25 28.20 -23.86 18.11
CA TYR A 25 27.37 -23.00 18.97
C TYR A 25 26.66 -21.88 18.20
N VAL A 26 27.37 -21.21 17.28
CA VAL A 26 26.90 -20.01 16.57
C VAL A 26 25.98 -20.34 15.41
N VAL A 27 26.27 -21.40 14.61
CA VAL A 27 25.48 -21.75 13.43
C VAL A 27 24.00 -22.04 13.74
N PRO A 28 23.64 -22.84 14.78
CA PRO A 28 22.24 -23.06 15.10
C PRO A 28 21.56 -21.83 15.72
N ARG A 29 22.31 -20.95 16.41
CA ARG A 29 21.79 -19.73 17.06
C ARG A 29 21.96 -18.46 16.22
N ARG A 30 22.35 -18.60 14.94
CA ARG A 30 22.73 -17.46 14.10
C ARG A 30 21.63 -16.40 14.01
N TYR A 31 20.37 -16.82 13.95
CA TYR A 31 19.24 -15.89 13.86
C TYR A 31 18.95 -15.17 15.18
N GLU A 32 19.17 -15.82 16.33
CA GLU A 32 19.02 -15.17 17.65
C GLU A 32 20.14 -14.16 17.89
N ILE A 33 21.38 -14.53 17.52
CA ILE A 33 22.54 -13.65 17.63
C ILE A 33 22.37 -12.46 16.69
N LEU A 34 22.02 -12.69 15.41
CA LEU A 34 21.72 -11.62 14.46
C LEU A 34 20.59 -10.73 14.95
N ARG A 35 19.51 -11.30 15.49
CA ARG A 35 18.40 -10.53 16.09
C ARG A 35 18.87 -9.65 17.24
N SER A 36 19.69 -10.18 18.14
CA SER A 36 20.23 -9.41 19.27
C SER A 36 21.17 -8.29 18.79
N PHE A 37 21.98 -8.54 17.76
CA PHE A 37 22.82 -7.52 17.13
C PHE A 37 21.99 -6.47 16.40
N THR A 38 20.91 -6.85 15.71
CA THR A 38 20.01 -5.91 15.04
C THR A 38 19.23 -5.03 16.01
N LEU A 39 19.01 -5.49 17.25
CA LEU A 39 18.42 -4.66 18.31
C LEU A 39 19.44 -3.68 18.91
N TRP A 40 20.74 -3.92 18.72
CA TRP A 40 21.83 -3.09 19.22
C TRP A 40 22.31 -2.07 18.18
N ILE A 41 22.07 -2.35 16.90
CA ILE A 41 22.23 -1.38 15.82
C ILE A 41 21.06 -0.40 15.94
N GLU A 42 21.37 0.85 16.30
CA GLU A 42 20.39 1.94 16.29
C GLU A 42 19.70 1.99 14.91
N PRO A 43 18.38 2.23 14.85
CA PRO A 43 17.70 2.38 13.57
C PRO A 43 18.42 3.46 12.75
N PRO A 44 18.51 3.30 11.41
CA PRO A 44 19.21 4.27 10.58
C PRO A 44 18.65 5.67 10.84
N GLU A 45 19.50 6.57 11.33
CA GLU A 45 19.13 7.97 11.48
C GLU A 45 18.85 8.58 10.10
N LEU A 46 17.95 9.56 10.05
CA LEU A 46 17.62 10.30 8.84
C LEU A 46 18.90 10.87 8.21
N ASN A 47 19.30 10.35 7.04
CA ASN A 47 20.50 10.74 6.33
C ASN A 47 20.20 10.97 4.83
N PRO A 48 19.73 12.17 4.46
CA PRO A 48 19.34 12.49 3.08
C PRO A 48 20.51 12.37 2.09
N LYS A 49 21.74 12.66 2.53
CA LYS A 49 22.94 12.59 1.69
C LYS A 49 23.28 11.15 1.31
N LEU A 50 23.20 10.23 2.26
CA LEU A 50 23.45 8.81 1.98
C LEU A 50 22.34 8.22 1.10
N SER A 51 21.08 8.63 1.33
CA SER A 51 19.97 8.28 0.45
C SER A 51 20.25 8.72 -1.00
N GLU A 52 20.72 9.94 -1.20
CA GLU A 52 21.08 10.46 -2.53
C GLU A 52 22.16 9.62 -3.22
N GLN A 53 23.25 9.31 -2.53
CA GLN A 53 24.33 8.50 -3.08
C GLN A 53 23.87 7.09 -3.50
N LEU A 54 22.98 6.48 -2.72
CA LEU A 54 22.40 5.18 -3.06
C LEU A 54 21.43 5.26 -4.24
N GLN A 55 20.66 6.36 -4.34
CA GLN A 55 19.81 6.60 -5.51
C GLN A 55 20.62 6.82 -6.78
N GLU A 56 21.70 7.60 -6.70
CA GLU A 56 22.61 7.83 -7.83
C GLU A 56 23.25 6.53 -8.30
N ARG A 57 23.68 5.67 -7.37
CA ARG A 57 24.22 4.34 -7.70
C ARG A 57 23.20 3.45 -8.41
N GLY A 58 21.96 3.40 -7.92
CA GLY A 58 20.87 2.67 -8.58
C GLY A 58 20.54 3.26 -9.96
N ASP A 59 20.59 4.59 -10.08
CA ASP A 59 20.35 5.28 -11.35
C ASP A 59 21.46 5.03 -12.36
N GLU A 60 22.72 4.97 -11.93
CA GLU A 60 23.88 4.66 -12.75
C GLU A 60 23.75 3.28 -13.40
N LEU A 61 23.40 2.25 -12.60
CA LEU A 61 23.19 0.88 -13.07
C LEU A 61 22.13 0.77 -14.17
N LEU A 62 21.08 1.60 -14.11
CA LEU A 62 19.95 1.55 -15.05
C LEU A 62 20.05 2.59 -16.17
N SER A 63 21.02 3.50 -16.11
CA SER A 63 21.28 4.51 -17.12
C SER A 63 22.46 4.16 -18.04
N GLU A 64 23.17 3.07 -17.75
CA GLU A 64 24.17 2.51 -18.67
C GLU A 64 23.50 1.88 -19.90
N LYS A 65 24.07 2.10 -21.09
CA LYS A 65 23.63 1.42 -22.31
C LYS A 65 24.15 -0.01 -22.27
N VAL A 66 23.25 -0.96 -22.44
CA VAL A 66 23.54 -2.39 -22.50
C VAL A 66 23.38 -2.89 -23.93
N THR A 67 24.12 -3.93 -24.27
CA THR A 67 24.10 -4.52 -25.61
C THR A 67 23.24 -5.78 -25.58
N PHE A 68 22.21 -5.85 -26.44
CA PHE A 68 21.36 -7.04 -26.64
C PHE A 68 21.43 -7.44 -28.10
N HIS A 69 21.93 -8.64 -28.42
CA HIS A 69 22.14 -9.10 -29.80
C HIS A 69 22.71 -7.99 -30.73
N HIS A 70 23.81 -7.36 -30.32
CA HIS A 70 24.50 -6.28 -31.05
C HIS A 70 23.75 -4.94 -31.16
N ILE A 71 22.69 -4.73 -30.38
CA ILE A 71 21.96 -3.46 -30.29
C ILE A 71 22.18 -2.81 -28.92
N ASP A 72 22.81 -1.64 -28.94
CA ASP A 72 23.02 -0.81 -27.76
C ASP A 72 21.74 -0.05 -27.41
N HIS A 73 21.20 -0.30 -26.22
CA HIS A 73 19.96 0.32 -25.77
C HIS A 73 19.95 0.50 -24.24
N PHE A 74 19.07 1.36 -23.74
CA PHE A 74 18.82 1.45 -22.29
C PHE A 74 17.88 0.35 -21.84
N ILE A 75 18.15 -0.27 -20.68
CA ILE A 75 17.30 -1.31 -20.09
C ILE A 75 15.83 -0.85 -20.07
N LYS A 76 14.96 -1.59 -20.75
CA LYS A 76 13.54 -1.28 -20.82
C LYS A 76 12.80 -1.99 -19.68
N LEU A 77 12.72 -1.35 -18.51
CA LEU A 77 12.04 -1.91 -17.33
C LEU A 77 10.58 -2.33 -17.62
N GLY A 78 9.86 -1.58 -18.45
CA GLY A 78 8.50 -1.94 -18.88
C GLY A 78 8.45 -3.28 -19.60
N LYS A 79 9.41 -3.55 -20.50
CA LYS A 79 9.53 -4.83 -21.21
C LYS A 79 9.86 -5.97 -20.25
N MET A 80 10.78 -5.75 -19.32
CA MET A 80 11.05 -6.73 -18.27
C MET A 80 9.82 -7.03 -17.41
N SER A 81 9.02 -6.02 -17.06
CA SER A 81 7.78 -6.24 -16.30
C SER A 81 6.73 -7.04 -17.09
N GLU A 82 6.59 -6.78 -18.39
CA GLU A 82 5.71 -7.55 -19.28
C GLU A 82 6.16 -9.02 -19.39
N SER A 83 7.47 -9.26 -19.49
CA SER A 83 8.03 -10.62 -19.53
C SER A 83 7.73 -11.40 -18.25
N CYS A 84 7.83 -10.71 -17.11
CA CYS A 84 7.50 -11.27 -15.82
C CYS A 84 6.02 -11.65 -15.70
N TYR A 85 5.14 -10.71 -16.07
CA TYR A 85 3.71 -10.91 -16.02
C TYR A 85 3.29 -12.09 -16.90
N ARG A 86 3.87 -12.16 -18.12
CA ARG A 86 3.68 -13.30 -19.01
C ARG A 86 4.06 -14.61 -18.33
N ALA A 87 5.23 -14.68 -17.67
CA ALA A 87 5.65 -15.88 -16.95
C ALA A 87 4.71 -16.27 -15.79
N MET A 88 4.13 -15.28 -15.10
CA MET A 88 3.15 -15.50 -14.04
C MET A 88 1.81 -16.02 -14.57
N GLU A 89 1.27 -15.41 -15.64
CA GLU A 89 0.03 -15.88 -16.30
C GLU A 89 0.20 -17.33 -16.78
N ILE A 90 1.35 -17.61 -17.36
CA ILE A 90 1.79 -18.94 -17.77
C ILE A 90 1.68 -19.95 -16.61
N GLY A 91 2.26 -19.64 -15.44
CA GLY A 91 2.20 -20.52 -14.27
C GLY A 91 0.77 -20.74 -13.74
N ARG A 92 -0.15 -19.79 -13.97
CA ARG A 92 -1.53 -19.83 -13.46
C ARG A 92 -2.49 -20.60 -14.36
N HIS A 93 -2.41 -20.39 -15.67
CA HIS A 93 -3.37 -20.93 -16.63
C HIS A 93 -2.97 -22.30 -17.20
N GLY A 94 -1.78 -22.78 -16.87
CA GLY A 94 -1.29 -24.10 -17.29
C GLY A 94 -0.73 -24.08 -18.72
N LEU A 95 0.00 -25.15 -19.06
CA LEU A 95 0.87 -25.26 -20.24
C LEU A 95 0.16 -25.22 -21.61
N ASP A 96 -1.17 -25.21 -21.66
CA ASP A 96 -1.94 -25.51 -22.87
C ASP A 96 -2.00 -24.33 -23.88
N GLU A 97 -1.66 -23.10 -23.47
CA GLU A 97 -1.39 -21.93 -24.36
C GLU A 97 0.09 -21.47 -24.33
N LEU A 98 0.92 -22.05 -23.46
CA LEU A 98 2.23 -21.54 -23.00
C LEU A 98 3.31 -21.45 -24.07
N PHE A 99 3.28 -22.36 -25.04
CA PHE A 99 4.29 -22.45 -26.09
C PHE A 99 3.91 -21.68 -27.34
N ARG A 100 2.83 -20.87 -27.30
CA ARG A 100 2.61 -19.90 -28.35
C ARG A 100 3.61 -18.77 -28.14
N GLU A 101 4.80 -18.92 -28.70
CA GLU A 101 5.60 -17.75 -29.08
C GLU A 101 4.62 -16.73 -29.68
N PRO A 102 4.60 -15.48 -29.18
CA PRO A 102 3.64 -14.51 -29.67
C PRO A 102 3.80 -14.46 -31.19
N SER A 103 2.67 -14.52 -31.90
CA SER A 103 2.70 -14.41 -33.36
C SER A 103 3.46 -13.13 -33.73
N TRP A 104 4.10 -13.08 -34.89
CA TRP A 104 4.86 -11.88 -35.28
C TRP A 104 4.02 -10.60 -35.18
N MET A 105 2.71 -10.68 -35.48
CA MET A 105 1.76 -9.59 -35.31
C MET A 105 1.53 -9.21 -33.84
N GLU A 106 1.43 -10.17 -32.94
CA GLU A 106 1.34 -9.93 -31.49
C GLU A 106 2.64 -9.35 -30.94
N ALA A 107 3.80 -9.89 -31.35
CA ALA A 107 5.10 -9.37 -30.96
C ALA A 107 5.28 -7.92 -31.43
N ARG A 108 4.94 -7.62 -32.69
CA ARG A 108 4.94 -6.25 -33.22
C ARG A 108 3.96 -5.34 -32.48
N LYS A 109 2.74 -5.80 -32.22
CA LYS A 109 1.73 -5.02 -31.47
C LYS A 109 2.19 -4.73 -30.04
N LYS A 110 2.85 -5.68 -29.40
CA LYS A 110 3.40 -5.55 -28.05
C LYS A 110 4.81 -4.94 -28.03
N GLY A 111 5.38 -4.55 -29.17
CA GLY A 111 6.70 -3.94 -29.26
C GLY A 111 7.86 -4.83 -28.79
N TRP A 112 7.80 -6.13 -29.11
CA TRP A 112 8.84 -7.14 -28.86
C TRP A 112 9.64 -7.45 -30.14
N THR A 113 9.91 -6.41 -30.91
CA THR A 113 10.72 -6.49 -32.12
C THR A 113 12.02 -5.73 -31.92
N MET A 114 13.10 -6.18 -32.57
CA MET A 114 14.40 -5.50 -32.49
C MET A 114 14.30 -4.02 -32.91
N GLN A 115 13.35 -3.67 -33.78
CA GLN A 115 13.04 -2.29 -34.15
C GLN A 115 12.73 -1.38 -32.95
N ASP A 116 12.12 -1.90 -31.88
CA ASP A 116 11.76 -1.13 -30.69
C ASP A 116 12.95 -0.91 -29.73
N LEU A 117 14.05 -1.64 -29.92
CA LEU A 117 15.31 -1.45 -29.20
C LEU A 117 16.26 -0.50 -29.95
N ILE A 118 16.14 -0.41 -31.27
CA ILE A 118 16.99 0.45 -32.10
C ILE A 118 16.69 1.92 -31.77
N PRO A 119 17.68 2.70 -31.30
CA PRO A 119 17.49 4.13 -31.15
C PRO A 119 17.31 4.77 -32.53
N ASN A 120 16.36 5.71 -32.63
CA ASN A 120 15.89 6.34 -33.88
C ASN A 120 16.99 6.90 -34.80
N GLU A 121 18.22 7.08 -34.28
CA GLU A 121 19.36 7.65 -34.98
C GLU A 121 20.29 6.63 -35.64
N SER A 122 19.99 5.32 -35.59
CA SER A 122 20.88 4.26 -36.11
C SER A 122 20.55 3.89 -37.57
N PRO A 123 21.27 4.38 -38.59
CA PRO A 123 20.89 4.19 -40.00
C PRO A 123 21.52 2.94 -40.63
N LEU A 124 22.22 2.11 -39.84
CA LEU A 124 23.22 1.15 -40.35
C LEU A 124 22.91 -0.34 -40.09
N LEU A 125 21.81 -0.69 -39.42
CA LEU A 125 21.39 -2.09 -39.29
C LEU A 125 20.48 -2.49 -40.45
N GLY A 126 20.84 -3.57 -41.14
CA GLY A 126 20.14 -4.08 -42.33
C GLY A 126 18.66 -4.42 -42.08
N SER A 127 17.86 -4.48 -43.16
CA SER A 127 16.42 -4.74 -43.12
C SER A 127 16.01 -6.04 -42.43
N ASP A 128 16.94 -7.01 -42.35
CA ASP A 128 16.68 -8.34 -41.82
C ASP A 128 16.74 -8.36 -40.28
N PHE A 129 17.64 -7.58 -39.66
CA PHE A 129 17.68 -7.38 -38.20
C PHE A 129 16.44 -6.64 -37.67
N ASN A 130 15.86 -5.75 -38.48
CA ASN A 130 14.65 -5.00 -38.12
C ASN A 130 13.40 -5.89 -37.94
N ARG A 131 13.44 -7.16 -38.39
CA ARG A 131 12.32 -8.10 -38.30
C ARG A 131 12.52 -9.21 -37.27
N GLU A 132 13.68 -9.25 -36.61
CA GLU A 132 13.95 -10.23 -35.56
C GLU A 132 13.09 -9.96 -34.31
N ARG A 133 12.67 -11.05 -33.68
CA ARG A 133 11.86 -11.02 -32.45
C ARG A 133 12.80 -11.04 -31.26
N ILE A 134 12.43 -10.32 -30.20
CA ILE A 134 13.10 -10.40 -28.92
C ILE A 134 12.43 -11.53 -28.13
N ASP A 135 13.21 -12.52 -27.68
CA ASP A 135 12.71 -13.44 -26.67
C ASP A 135 12.63 -12.70 -25.33
N THR A 136 11.40 -12.55 -24.85
CA THR A 136 11.09 -11.86 -23.59
C THR A 136 11.81 -12.49 -22.39
N THR A 137 12.02 -13.82 -22.43
CA THR A 137 12.65 -14.56 -21.33
C THR A 137 14.16 -14.40 -21.32
N GLU A 138 14.79 -14.43 -22.50
CA GLU A 138 16.23 -14.17 -22.68
C GLU A 138 16.59 -12.75 -22.25
N TYR A 139 15.84 -11.77 -22.74
CA TYR A 139 15.99 -10.36 -22.37
C TYR A 139 15.89 -10.16 -20.84
N TRP A 140 14.94 -10.83 -20.19
CA TRP A 140 14.78 -10.74 -18.75
C TRP A 140 15.95 -11.37 -18.00
N GLN A 141 16.38 -12.57 -18.41
CA GLN A 141 17.48 -13.29 -17.75
C GLN A 141 18.78 -12.49 -17.79
N GLU A 142 19.07 -11.84 -18.91
CA GLU A 142 20.30 -11.07 -19.11
C GLU A 142 20.38 -9.85 -18.18
N TYR A 143 19.29 -9.11 -18.00
CA TYR A 143 19.30 -7.85 -17.25
C TYR A 143 18.71 -7.93 -15.83
N SER A 144 18.11 -9.06 -15.46
CA SER A 144 17.46 -9.27 -14.15
C SER A 144 18.37 -8.91 -12.97
N ARG A 145 19.66 -9.28 -13.05
CA ARG A 145 20.62 -9.02 -11.98
C ARG A 145 20.88 -7.53 -11.77
N THR A 146 21.12 -6.77 -12.85
CA THR A 146 21.35 -5.33 -12.78
C THR A 146 20.15 -4.61 -12.18
N VAL A 147 18.93 -5.02 -12.57
CA VAL A 147 17.69 -4.46 -12.02
C VAL A 147 17.51 -4.79 -10.53
N LEU A 148 17.88 -6.00 -10.11
CA LEU A 148 17.84 -6.40 -8.70
C LEU A 148 18.86 -5.62 -7.85
N GLU A 149 20.07 -5.41 -8.36
CA GLU A 149 21.09 -4.61 -7.67
C GLU A 149 20.63 -3.15 -7.50
N ALA A 150 20.02 -2.57 -8.54
CA ALA A 150 19.43 -1.22 -8.45
C ALA A 150 18.25 -1.17 -7.46
N LEU A 151 17.38 -2.18 -7.45
CA LEU A 151 16.26 -2.29 -6.50
C LEU A 151 16.76 -2.33 -5.04
N ASP A 152 17.83 -3.09 -4.77
CA ASP A 152 18.43 -3.17 -3.44
C ASP A 152 18.98 -1.82 -2.98
N ASP A 153 19.67 -1.08 -3.86
CA ASP A 153 20.19 0.25 -3.53
C ASP A 153 19.06 1.26 -3.31
N TYR A 154 17.98 1.22 -4.10
CA TYR A 154 16.81 2.06 -3.87
C TYR A 154 16.10 1.76 -2.54
N LYS A 155 15.95 0.48 -2.16
CA LYS A 155 15.36 0.10 -0.88
C LYS A 155 16.22 0.55 0.30
N ARG A 156 17.56 0.47 0.17
CA ARG A 156 18.47 1.00 1.19
C ARG A 156 18.37 2.52 1.28
N ALA A 157 18.27 3.22 0.16
CA ALA A 157 18.09 4.67 0.17
C ALA A 157 16.84 5.08 0.96
N LEU A 158 15.75 4.34 0.78
CA LEU A 158 14.49 4.58 1.47
C LEU A 158 14.60 4.47 3.01
N ASN A 159 15.47 3.57 3.50
CA ASN A 159 15.72 3.43 4.94
C ASN A 159 16.42 4.65 5.55
N PHE A 160 17.23 5.38 4.77
CA PHE A 160 17.91 6.58 5.22
C PHE A 160 17.08 7.85 5.02
N ASN A 161 16.18 7.86 4.03
CA ASN A 161 15.25 8.97 3.84
C ASN A 161 13.90 8.50 3.26
N PRO A 162 12.87 8.29 4.11
CA PRO A 162 11.56 7.87 3.63
C PRO A 162 10.85 8.98 2.83
N PHE A 163 11.25 10.24 2.98
CA PHE A 163 10.61 11.36 2.28
C PHE A 163 11.02 11.48 0.80
N ASP A 164 12.16 10.90 0.39
CA ASP A 164 12.62 10.87 -1.01
C ASP A 164 11.70 10.04 -1.92
N GLY A 165 10.92 9.13 -1.33
CA GLY A 165 9.86 8.39 -2.02
C GLY A 165 8.78 9.29 -2.63
N TYR A 166 8.64 10.49 -2.09
CA TYR A 166 7.43 11.31 -2.15
C TYR A 166 7.70 12.73 -2.67
N ASN A 167 8.87 13.30 -2.39
CA ASN A 167 9.26 14.63 -2.88
C ASN A 167 9.81 14.49 -4.30
N ARG A 168 9.09 15.01 -5.28
CA ARG A 168 9.64 15.17 -6.63
C ARG A 168 10.64 16.33 -6.59
N LEU A 169 11.87 16.07 -7.02
CA LEU A 169 12.86 17.12 -7.18
C LEU A 169 12.36 18.12 -8.24
N PRO A 170 12.25 19.43 -7.91
CA PRO A 170 11.91 20.44 -8.90
C PRO A 170 13.03 20.54 -9.94
N GLY A 171 12.66 20.65 -11.22
CA GLY A 171 13.61 20.95 -12.31
C GLY A 171 13.92 19.83 -13.31
N VAL A 172 13.28 18.66 -13.20
CA VAL A 172 13.46 17.61 -14.21
C VAL A 172 12.50 17.84 -15.39
N GLY A 173 12.97 18.54 -16.42
CA GLY A 173 12.19 18.78 -17.64
C GLY A 173 11.67 17.50 -18.30
N VAL A 174 10.50 17.59 -18.91
CA VAL A 174 9.94 16.53 -19.77
C VAL A 174 10.78 16.50 -21.04
N PHE A 175 11.62 15.48 -21.17
CA PHE A 175 12.42 15.25 -22.36
C PHE A 175 12.04 13.89 -22.98
N GLY A 176 12.24 13.76 -24.30
CA GLY A 176 11.68 12.72 -25.17
C GLY A 176 12.00 11.25 -24.87
N THR A 177 11.62 10.37 -25.80
CA THR A 177 11.52 8.91 -25.69
C THR A 177 12.83 8.14 -25.46
N ASP A 178 13.99 8.81 -25.53
CA ASP A 178 15.32 8.18 -25.58
C ASP A 178 16.08 8.23 -24.24
N ARG A 179 15.37 8.36 -23.11
CA ARG A 179 15.97 8.37 -21.76
C ARG A 179 15.73 7.07 -20.99
N PRO A 180 16.60 6.73 -20.02
CA PRO A 180 16.35 5.62 -19.11
C PRO A 180 15.02 5.82 -18.39
N SER A 181 14.23 4.75 -18.25
CA SER A 181 12.85 4.79 -17.73
C SER A 181 12.72 5.35 -16.31
N ILE A 182 13.82 5.40 -15.57
CA ILE A 182 13.93 5.86 -14.19
C ILE A 182 14.11 7.38 -14.04
N TYR A 183 14.44 8.10 -15.11
CA TYR A 183 14.78 9.52 -15.00
C TYR A 183 13.57 10.38 -14.63
N GLY A 184 13.72 11.25 -13.63
CA GLY A 184 12.65 12.15 -13.15
C GLY A 184 11.54 11.48 -12.33
N LYS A 185 11.73 10.20 -11.96
CA LYS A 185 10.79 9.43 -11.14
C LYS A 185 11.16 9.55 -9.66
N SER A 186 10.17 9.54 -8.77
CA SER A 186 10.45 9.52 -7.33
C SER A 186 11.03 8.17 -6.92
N LEU A 187 11.67 8.09 -5.75
CA LEU A 187 12.29 6.85 -5.28
C LEU A 187 11.29 5.68 -5.22
N LEU A 188 10.04 5.92 -4.78
CA LEU A 188 9.01 4.89 -4.76
C LEU A 188 8.53 4.49 -6.16
N GLU A 189 8.48 5.43 -7.12
CA GLU A 189 8.19 5.11 -8.52
C GLU A 189 9.33 4.26 -9.12
N LYS A 190 10.60 4.56 -8.79
CA LYS A 190 11.77 3.76 -9.17
C LYS A 190 11.72 2.34 -8.60
N ILE A 191 11.42 2.21 -7.30
CA ILE A 191 11.21 0.90 -6.63
C ILE A 191 10.05 0.14 -7.29
N THR A 192 8.96 0.83 -7.61
CA THR A 192 7.81 0.21 -8.31
C THR A 192 8.27 -0.38 -9.64
N MET A 193 8.85 0.42 -10.54
CA MET A 193 9.25 -0.07 -11.86
C MET A 193 10.29 -1.21 -11.78
N THR A 194 11.29 -1.10 -10.90
CA THR A 194 12.34 -2.12 -10.74
C THR A 194 11.84 -3.40 -10.08
N SER A 195 10.93 -3.31 -9.10
CA SER A 195 10.30 -4.49 -8.48
C SER A 195 9.42 -5.26 -9.46
N TYR A 196 8.62 -4.57 -10.29
CA TYR A 196 7.84 -5.22 -11.34
C TYR A 196 8.74 -5.81 -12.43
N ALA A 197 9.81 -5.11 -12.82
CA ALA A 197 10.79 -5.61 -13.78
C ALA A 197 11.55 -6.85 -13.26
N SER A 198 11.78 -6.97 -11.95
CA SER A 198 12.48 -8.09 -11.32
C SER A 198 11.57 -9.23 -10.82
N CYS A 199 10.28 -9.20 -11.17
CA CYS A 199 9.29 -10.19 -10.72
C CYS A 199 9.02 -10.23 -9.21
N ARG A 200 9.10 -9.10 -8.53
CA ARG A 200 8.88 -9.01 -7.08
C ARG A 200 7.94 -7.87 -6.70
N PRO A 201 6.69 -7.86 -7.19
CA PRO A 201 5.75 -6.79 -6.91
C PRO A 201 5.45 -6.60 -5.42
N GLU A 202 5.64 -7.63 -4.59
CA GLU A 202 5.50 -7.53 -3.13
C GLU A 202 6.52 -6.55 -2.53
N GLU A 203 7.73 -6.45 -3.11
CA GLU A 203 8.75 -5.52 -2.62
C GLU A 203 8.35 -4.06 -2.80
N ALA A 204 7.60 -3.73 -3.87
CA ALA A 204 7.01 -2.39 -4.00
C ALA A 204 5.99 -2.10 -2.91
N LEU A 205 5.08 -3.04 -2.64
CA LEU A 205 4.08 -2.89 -1.58
C LEU A 205 4.74 -2.68 -0.22
N VAL A 206 5.68 -3.56 0.15
CA VAL A 206 6.43 -3.47 1.42
C VAL A 206 7.15 -2.13 1.53
N SER A 207 7.78 -1.65 0.46
CA SER A 207 8.49 -0.37 0.47
C SER A 207 7.56 0.84 0.68
N HIS A 208 6.39 0.84 0.05
CA HIS A 208 5.39 1.89 0.27
C HIS A 208 4.86 1.88 1.71
N PHE A 209 4.54 0.71 2.25
CA PHE A 209 4.12 0.55 3.64
C PHE A 209 5.20 0.96 4.64
N HIS A 210 6.44 0.54 4.39
CA HIS A 210 7.60 0.94 5.19
C HIS A 210 7.77 2.47 5.20
N THR A 211 7.53 3.13 4.07
CA THR A 211 7.64 4.59 3.96
C THR A 211 6.59 5.28 4.82
N LEU A 212 5.33 4.84 4.73
CA LEU A 212 4.24 5.38 5.55
C LEU A 212 4.52 5.26 7.04
N THR A 213 4.90 4.07 7.48
CA THR A 213 5.21 3.78 8.90
C THR A 213 6.44 4.55 9.39
N SER A 214 7.51 4.61 8.59
CA SER A 214 8.72 5.38 8.92
C SER A 214 8.44 6.89 9.06
N ILE A 215 7.61 7.46 8.18
CA ILE A 215 7.18 8.86 8.30
C ILE A 215 6.39 9.07 9.60
N GLU A 216 5.46 8.17 9.91
CA GLU A 216 4.67 8.23 11.16
C GLU A 216 5.55 8.16 12.41
N ASP A 217 6.56 7.29 12.39
CA ASP A 217 7.55 7.14 13.46
C ASP A 217 8.37 8.45 13.65
N LEU A 218 8.90 9.01 12.57
CA LEU A 218 9.65 10.28 12.60
C LEU A 218 8.79 11.45 13.08
N VAL A 219 7.53 11.54 12.62
CA VAL A 219 6.57 12.55 13.10
C VAL A 219 6.36 12.41 14.61
N PHE A 220 6.17 11.18 15.10
CA PHE A 220 5.98 10.92 16.52
C PHE A 220 7.18 11.36 17.35
N GLU A 221 8.39 11.01 16.92
CA GLU A 221 9.62 11.44 17.60
C GLU A 221 9.73 12.97 17.68
N LYS A 222 9.36 13.67 16.60
CA LYS A 222 9.39 15.13 16.55
C LYS A 222 8.35 15.76 17.48
N ILE A 223 7.15 15.18 17.61
CA ILE A 223 6.13 15.62 18.58
C ILE A 223 6.65 15.40 20.01
N LYS A 224 7.16 14.21 20.31
CA LYS A 224 7.69 13.85 21.64
C LYS A 224 8.83 14.76 22.10
N ARG A 225 9.70 15.20 21.17
CA ARG A 225 10.78 16.16 21.49
C ARG A 225 10.26 17.55 21.84
N LYS A 226 9.12 17.98 21.29
CA LYS A 226 8.48 19.28 21.60
C LYS A 226 7.79 19.30 22.97
N GLU A 227 7.34 18.14 23.46
CA GLU A 227 6.53 18.02 24.69
C GLU A 227 7.33 18.08 26.02
N LYS A 228 8.65 18.28 26.04
CA LYS A 228 9.36 18.52 27.30
C LYS A 228 9.32 20.01 27.64
N PRO A 229 8.41 20.52 28.50
CA PRO A 229 8.50 21.89 28.96
C PRO A 229 9.84 22.07 29.67
N GLN A 230 10.60 23.09 29.26
CA GLN A 230 11.80 23.49 29.98
C GLN A 230 11.37 24.14 31.29
N ILE A 231 11.12 23.31 32.32
CA ILE A 231 10.86 23.81 33.67
C ILE A 231 12.19 24.40 34.17
N PRO A 232 12.24 25.71 34.50
CA PRO A 232 13.45 26.33 35.04
C PRO A 232 13.97 25.57 36.26
N TRP A 233 15.28 25.43 36.40
CA TRP A 233 15.92 24.62 37.44
C TRP A 233 15.47 25.01 38.86
N TRP A 234 15.21 26.29 39.10
CA TRP A 234 14.69 26.81 40.38
C TRP A 234 13.23 26.39 40.66
N LYS A 235 12.37 26.24 39.64
CA LYS A 235 11.00 25.70 39.81
C LYS A 235 11.00 24.20 40.12
N LYS A 236 11.97 23.44 39.60
CA LYS A 236 12.15 22.02 39.97
C LYS A 236 12.54 21.86 41.43
N ILE A 237 13.39 22.75 41.94
CA ILE A 237 13.79 22.78 43.36
C ILE A 237 12.63 23.21 44.25
N LEU A 238 11.84 24.22 43.86
CA LEU A 238 10.68 24.67 44.64
C LEU A 238 9.55 23.64 44.68
N ASN A 239 9.32 22.88 43.61
CA ASN A 239 8.37 21.76 43.60
C ASN A 239 8.86 20.56 44.44
N PHE A 240 10.18 20.35 44.56
CA PHE A 240 10.77 19.32 45.42
C PHE A 240 10.61 19.66 46.93
N PHE A 241 10.53 20.94 47.28
CA PHE A 241 10.38 21.40 48.68
C PHE A 241 8.97 21.88 49.05
N SER A 242 7.95 21.59 48.23
CA SER A 242 6.51 21.80 48.53
C SER A 242 6.16 23.14 49.20
N PHE A 243 6.62 24.28 48.65
CA PHE A 243 6.30 25.62 49.17
C PHE A 243 5.55 26.54 48.19
N SER A 244 5.03 26.02 47.06
CA SER A 244 4.09 26.77 46.22
C SER A 244 2.69 26.14 46.27
N CYS A 245 1.90 26.58 47.25
CA CYS A 245 0.44 26.54 47.15
C CYS A 245 0.00 27.57 46.10
N SER A 246 0.06 27.16 44.83
CA SER A 246 -0.77 27.66 43.75
C SER A 246 -0.79 26.55 42.71
N ALA A 247 -1.67 25.58 42.94
CA ALA A 247 -2.18 24.80 41.83
C ALA A 247 -2.98 25.80 40.97
N GLU A 248 -2.30 26.47 40.03
CA GLU A 248 -2.98 27.06 38.89
C GLU A 248 -3.75 25.90 38.23
N PRO A 249 -5.08 26.01 38.11
CA PRO A 249 -5.89 24.94 37.58
C PRO A 249 -5.91 25.04 36.05
N ASP A 250 -4.76 25.11 35.37
CA ASP A 250 -4.74 25.23 33.89
C ASP A 250 -3.48 24.61 33.27
N HIS A 251 -3.15 23.39 33.73
CA HIS A 251 -2.75 22.38 32.77
C HIS A 251 -3.81 21.30 32.87
N ILE A 252 -4.87 21.44 32.06
CA ILE A 252 -5.55 20.25 31.56
C ILE A 252 -4.41 19.41 31.00
N LEU A 253 -4.02 18.35 31.72
CA LEU A 253 -3.33 17.22 31.15
C LEU A 253 -4.31 16.73 30.09
N GLU A 254 -4.25 17.33 28.89
CA GLU A 254 -4.93 16.83 27.72
C GLU A 254 -4.52 15.38 27.67
N ALA A 255 -5.46 14.50 27.99
CA ALA A 255 -5.15 13.12 28.14
C ALA A 255 -4.60 12.65 26.80
N GLU A 256 -3.36 12.17 26.81
CA GLU A 256 -2.62 11.92 25.59
C GLU A 256 -3.42 10.97 24.70
N LEU A 257 -3.87 11.48 23.55
CA LEU A 257 -4.52 10.67 22.52
C LEU A 257 -3.59 9.50 22.12
N PRO A 258 -4.16 8.39 21.60
CA PRO A 258 -3.37 7.31 21.05
C PRO A 258 -2.31 7.82 20.07
N ARG A 259 -1.16 7.14 20.06
CA ARG A 259 0.04 7.51 19.29
C ARG A 259 -0.31 7.87 17.84
N GLU A 260 -1.09 7.01 17.18
CA GLU A 260 -1.45 7.12 15.77
C GLU A 260 -2.27 8.39 15.50
N ILE A 261 -3.21 8.71 16.40
CA ILE A 261 -4.06 9.89 16.24
C ILE A 261 -3.24 11.17 16.41
N ARG A 262 -2.34 11.23 17.40
CA ARG A 262 -1.43 12.38 17.57
C ARG A 262 -0.58 12.61 16.32
N VAL A 263 -0.06 11.53 15.74
CA VAL A 263 0.70 11.59 14.49
C VAL A 263 -0.16 12.11 13.35
N TRP A 264 -1.34 11.52 13.12
CA TRP A 264 -2.20 11.93 12.01
C TRP A 264 -2.76 13.35 12.17
N GLU A 265 -3.00 13.80 13.40
CA GLU A 265 -3.36 15.19 13.70
C GLU A 265 -2.21 16.15 13.41
N ALA A 266 -0.96 15.79 13.74
CA ALA A 266 0.19 16.60 13.38
C ALA A 266 0.40 16.65 11.86
N ILE A 267 0.18 15.53 11.17
CA ILE A 267 0.24 15.47 9.70
C ILE A 267 -0.89 16.31 9.09
N SER A 268 -2.12 16.25 9.59
CA SER A 268 -3.23 17.05 9.04
C SER A 268 -2.99 18.55 9.19
N LYS A 269 -2.38 18.98 10.30
CA LYS A 269 -1.98 20.37 10.54
C LYS A 269 -0.75 20.81 9.71
N SER A 270 -0.06 19.89 9.02
CA SER A 270 1.16 20.22 8.28
C SER A 270 0.93 21.01 6.98
N ASP A 271 -0.29 21.07 6.46
CA ASP A 271 -0.61 21.89 5.27
C ASP A 271 -0.48 23.39 5.56
N SER A 272 -0.81 23.84 6.78
CA SER A 272 -0.65 25.24 7.18
C SER A 272 0.78 25.54 7.64
N ASN A 273 1.43 24.58 8.30
CA ASN A 273 2.80 24.69 8.79
C ASN A 273 3.61 23.42 8.43
N PRO A 274 4.33 23.41 7.29
CA PRO A 274 5.02 22.22 6.82
C PRO A 274 6.09 21.77 7.81
N ILE A 275 6.16 20.46 8.03
CA ILE A 275 7.11 19.88 8.98
C ILE A 275 8.39 19.55 8.22
N VAL A 276 9.47 20.29 8.51
CA VAL A 276 10.81 20.04 7.93
C VAL A 276 11.66 19.24 8.90
N PHE A 277 12.09 18.03 8.54
CA PHE A 277 12.83 17.15 9.45
C PHE A 277 14.35 17.40 9.47
N SER A 278 14.92 17.91 8.37
CA SER A 278 16.32 18.30 8.27
C SER A 278 16.44 19.71 7.69
N GLU A 279 17.02 20.64 8.45
CA GLU A 279 17.23 22.02 8.00
C GLU A 279 18.22 22.08 6.82
N ASP A 280 19.20 21.16 6.79
CA ASP A 280 20.18 21.06 5.70
C ASP A 280 19.58 20.57 4.37
N TYR A 281 18.43 19.88 4.42
CA TYR A 281 17.77 19.29 3.24
C TYR A 281 16.25 19.52 3.29
N PRO A 282 15.79 20.78 3.23
CA PRO A 282 14.40 21.11 3.49
C PRO A 282 13.48 20.60 2.39
N GLU A 283 13.91 20.60 1.13
CA GLU A 283 13.10 20.16 -0.01
C GLU A 283 12.88 18.65 -0.02
N ARG A 284 13.83 17.87 0.51
CA ARG A 284 13.76 16.41 0.57
C ARG A 284 13.07 15.89 1.81
N THR A 285 13.07 16.64 2.90
CA THR A 285 12.54 16.22 4.20
C THR A 285 11.30 16.99 4.63
N LYS A 286 10.63 17.66 3.70
CA LYS A 286 9.36 18.35 3.94
C LYS A 286 8.21 17.37 3.92
N LEU A 287 7.32 17.47 4.91
CA LEU A 287 6.05 16.75 4.97
C LEU A 287 4.87 17.75 4.86
N SER A 288 3.92 17.42 3.98
CA SER A 288 2.62 18.07 3.84
C SER A 288 1.50 17.01 3.84
N ALA A 289 0.29 17.38 4.28
CA ALA A 289 -0.80 16.43 4.47
C ALA A 289 -1.30 15.90 3.13
N ASN A 290 -1.48 16.79 2.15
CA ASN A 290 -1.94 16.41 0.79
C ASN A 290 -1.06 15.34 0.15
N GLN A 291 0.23 15.50 0.35
CA GLN A 291 1.26 14.70 -0.30
C GLN A 291 1.35 13.35 0.45
N PHE A 292 1.10 13.32 1.77
CA PHE A 292 0.95 12.07 2.55
C PHE A 292 -0.32 11.31 2.14
N LYS A 293 -1.44 12.02 1.90
CA LYS A 293 -2.67 11.43 1.35
C LYS A 293 -2.42 10.79 -0.02
N GLN A 294 -1.67 11.44 -0.90
CA GLN A 294 -1.28 10.86 -2.20
C GLN A 294 -0.47 9.57 -2.04
N LEU A 295 0.43 9.49 -1.05
CA LEU A 295 1.19 8.28 -0.76
C LEU A 295 0.27 7.13 -0.33
N ILE A 296 -0.72 7.39 0.54
CA ILE A 296 -1.71 6.39 0.94
C ILE A 296 -2.51 5.89 -0.28
N LEU A 297 -2.97 6.81 -1.14
CA LEU A 297 -3.72 6.47 -2.35
C LEU A 297 -2.90 5.64 -3.33
N LYS A 298 -1.64 6.01 -3.59
CA LYS A 298 -0.73 5.22 -4.45
C LYS A 298 -0.51 3.81 -3.89
N THR A 299 -0.40 3.67 -2.56
CA THR A 299 -0.23 2.36 -1.92
C THR A 299 -1.49 1.51 -2.08
N LEU A 300 -2.69 2.10 -1.95
CA LEU A 300 -3.95 1.41 -2.25
C LEU A 300 -4.09 1.05 -3.72
N ASP A 301 -3.66 1.92 -4.63
CA ASP A 301 -3.68 1.64 -6.06
C ASP A 301 -2.77 0.46 -6.38
N LEU A 302 -1.59 0.33 -5.76
CA LEU A 302 -0.73 -0.85 -5.92
C LEU A 302 -1.38 -2.13 -5.40
N LEU A 303 -2.07 -2.06 -4.27
CA LEU A 303 -2.85 -3.17 -3.71
C LEU A 303 -3.98 -3.60 -4.65
N GLY A 304 -4.69 -2.64 -5.25
CA GLY A 304 -5.75 -2.89 -6.23
C GLY A 304 -5.24 -3.31 -7.61
N SER A 305 -4.05 -2.83 -7.99
CA SER A 305 -3.39 -3.06 -9.28
C SER A 305 -2.47 -4.26 -9.26
N ALA A 306 -2.67 -5.23 -8.36
CA ALA A 306 -2.15 -6.59 -8.52
C ALA A 306 -2.86 -7.29 -9.70
N HIS A 307 -2.61 -6.73 -10.89
CA HIS A 307 -2.79 -7.12 -12.27
C HIS A 307 -3.90 -8.13 -12.58
N GLY A 308 -5.06 -7.59 -12.98
CA GLY A 308 -5.92 -8.18 -14.00
C GLY A 308 -6.76 -9.40 -13.63
N ASN A 309 -6.45 -10.11 -12.55
CA ASN A 309 -7.22 -11.26 -12.12
C ASN A 309 -7.54 -11.13 -10.63
N GLY A 310 -8.82 -11.29 -10.29
CA GLY A 310 -9.40 -11.12 -8.94
C GLY A 310 -8.87 -12.03 -7.82
N SER A 311 -7.69 -12.63 -7.97
CA SER A 311 -6.92 -13.23 -6.87
C SER A 311 -5.96 -12.19 -6.30
N SER A 312 -6.55 -11.23 -5.60
CA SER A 312 -5.82 -10.24 -4.86
C SER A 312 -5.09 -10.94 -3.70
N SER A 313 -3.78 -11.16 -3.79
CA SER A 313 -2.92 -11.48 -2.65
C SER A 313 -2.76 -10.25 -1.74
N LEU A 314 -3.88 -9.58 -1.47
CA LEU A 314 -3.96 -8.49 -0.50
C LEU A 314 -3.68 -9.12 0.85
N SER A 315 -2.67 -8.60 1.54
CA SER A 315 -2.63 -8.52 2.98
C SER A 315 -3.86 -7.70 3.43
N PRO A 316 -4.98 -8.33 3.82
CA PRO A 316 -6.21 -7.59 4.02
C PRO A 316 -6.11 -6.69 5.26
N GLU A 317 -5.24 -7.05 6.20
CA GLU A 317 -4.89 -6.25 7.38
C GLU A 317 -4.17 -4.95 7.01
N GLU A 318 -3.19 -5.01 6.12
CA GLU A 318 -2.49 -3.81 5.64
C GLU A 318 -3.46 -2.90 4.87
N SER A 319 -4.37 -3.51 4.08
CA SER A 319 -5.44 -2.79 3.40
C SER A 319 -6.36 -2.07 4.39
N VAL A 320 -6.83 -2.77 5.44
CA VAL A 320 -7.63 -2.17 6.53
C VAL A 320 -6.88 -1.02 7.18
N SER A 321 -5.59 -1.20 7.46
CA SER A 321 -4.71 -0.18 8.06
C SER A 321 -4.62 1.09 7.20
N LEU A 322 -4.52 0.96 5.87
CA LEU A 322 -4.54 2.12 4.95
C LEU A 322 -5.91 2.79 4.91
N TYR A 323 -6.99 2.02 4.83
CA TYR A 323 -8.33 2.60 4.79
C TYR A 323 -8.69 3.33 6.10
N LEU A 324 -8.18 2.87 7.25
CA LEU A 324 -8.30 3.62 8.51
C LEU A 324 -7.61 4.99 8.44
N ARG A 325 -6.42 5.06 7.84
CA ARG A 325 -5.74 6.35 7.60
C ARG A 325 -6.57 7.24 6.66
N ILE A 326 -7.11 6.69 5.58
CA ILE A 326 -7.96 7.44 4.66
C ILE A 326 -9.21 7.98 5.36
N LEU A 327 -9.87 7.17 6.19
CA LEU A 327 -11.03 7.62 6.96
C LEU A 327 -10.68 8.77 7.91
N TYR A 328 -9.48 8.77 8.47
CA TYR A 328 -9.03 9.90 9.27
C TYR A 328 -8.81 11.16 8.40
N PHE A 329 -8.11 11.01 7.27
CA PHE A 329 -7.73 12.13 6.39
C PHE A 329 -8.84 12.62 5.44
N SER A 330 -9.98 11.94 5.38
CA SER A 330 -11.13 12.37 4.58
C SER A 330 -11.85 13.59 5.17
N CYS A 331 -11.67 13.86 6.46
CA CYS A 331 -12.26 15.01 7.13
C CYS A 331 -11.26 16.17 7.23
N SER A 332 -11.75 17.40 7.03
CA SER A 332 -10.98 18.61 7.35
C SER A 332 -10.95 18.88 8.86
N ASN A 333 -12.07 18.66 9.54
CA ASN A 333 -12.22 18.82 10.97
C ASN A 333 -13.08 17.69 11.57
N ARG A 334 -12.72 17.27 12.79
CA ARG A 334 -13.39 16.20 13.53
C ARG A 334 -13.54 16.61 14.99
N SER A 335 -14.75 16.48 15.51
CA SER A 335 -14.98 16.64 16.94
C SER A 335 -14.62 15.33 17.65
N ILE A 336 -13.41 15.28 18.22
CA ILE A 336 -12.95 14.13 19.00
C ILE A 336 -13.43 14.33 20.45
N PRO A 337 -14.27 13.43 21.00
CA PRO A 337 -14.78 13.57 22.36
C PRO A 337 -13.65 13.34 23.39
N PRO A 338 -13.72 13.94 24.59
CA PRO A 338 -12.66 13.82 25.60
C PRO A 338 -12.48 12.37 26.10
N GLU A 339 -13.50 11.53 25.99
CA GLU A 339 -13.44 10.10 26.31
C GLU A 339 -12.63 9.27 25.30
N ALA A 340 -12.37 9.82 24.11
CA ALA A 340 -11.64 9.14 23.04
C ALA A 340 -10.21 8.73 23.44
N LYS A 341 -9.64 9.33 24.49
CA LYS A 341 -8.37 8.93 25.10
C LYS A 341 -8.29 7.43 25.45
N TYR A 342 -9.43 6.80 25.76
CA TYR A 342 -9.48 5.37 26.11
C TYR A 342 -9.86 4.49 24.91
N TRP A 343 -10.10 5.08 23.74
CA TRP A 343 -10.51 4.37 22.56
C TRP A 343 -9.29 3.95 21.74
N GLY A 344 -9.43 2.87 20.97
CA GLY A 344 -8.42 2.50 19.98
C GLY A 344 -8.37 3.49 18.82
N SER A 345 -7.22 3.59 18.16
CA SER A 345 -7.03 4.44 16.97
C SER A 345 -8.05 4.17 15.87
N SER A 346 -8.48 2.92 15.69
CA SER A 346 -9.52 2.53 14.74
C SER A 346 -10.88 3.15 15.06
N ALA A 347 -11.30 3.15 16.34
CA ALA A 347 -12.57 3.74 16.77
C ALA A 347 -12.57 5.27 16.57
N ILE A 348 -11.43 5.91 16.85
CA ILE A 348 -11.26 7.36 16.62
C ILE A 348 -11.27 7.67 15.13
N ALA A 349 -10.60 6.86 14.30
CA ALA A 349 -10.60 6.98 12.85
C ALA A 349 -12.01 6.86 12.23
N MET A 350 -12.91 6.12 12.87
CA MET A 350 -14.30 5.91 12.45
C MET A 350 -15.29 6.99 12.94
N ILE A 351 -14.84 8.03 13.65
CA ILE A 351 -15.72 9.15 13.99
C ILE A 351 -16.01 9.95 12.70
N PRO A 352 -17.29 10.25 12.37
CA PRO A 352 -17.62 11.00 11.16
C PRO A 352 -17.11 12.44 11.23
N CYS A 353 -17.08 13.12 10.07
CA CYS A 353 -16.70 14.53 10.02
C CYS A 353 -17.77 15.41 10.69
N VAL A 354 -17.40 16.64 11.05
CA VAL A 354 -18.39 17.63 11.52
C VAL A 354 -19.45 17.85 10.44
N GLN A 355 -20.72 18.06 10.81
CA GLN A 355 -21.83 18.18 9.86
C GLN A 355 -21.66 19.33 8.84
N SER A 356 -20.85 20.34 9.16
CA SER A 356 -20.52 21.44 8.25
C SER A 356 -19.61 21.05 7.07
N ASP A 357 -18.93 19.90 7.15
CA ASP A 357 -18.03 19.41 6.10
C ASP A 357 -18.76 18.38 5.21
N GLU A 358 -19.63 18.87 4.32
CA GLU A 358 -20.46 18.01 3.45
C GLU A 358 -19.61 17.15 2.51
N GLU A 359 -18.58 17.74 1.89
CA GLU A 359 -17.66 17.03 0.99
C GLU A 359 -16.81 15.99 1.72
N GLY A 360 -16.27 16.35 2.90
CA GLY A 360 -15.54 15.43 3.76
C GLY A 360 -16.41 14.26 4.22
N ASN A 361 -17.66 14.51 4.59
CA ASN A 361 -18.62 13.46 4.94
C ASN A 361 -18.91 12.53 3.75
N ARG A 362 -19.10 13.07 2.54
CA ARG A 362 -19.29 12.26 1.33
C ARG A 362 -18.11 11.31 1.10
N LEU A 363 -16.89 11.83 1.19
CA LEU A 363 -15.67 11.03 1.03
C LEU A 363 -15.50 10.01 2.17
N PHE A 364 -15.78 10.41 3.41
CA PHE A 364 -15.70 9.55 4.60
C PHE A 364 -16.57 8.30 4.42
N TYR A 365 -17.87 8.47 4.19
CA TYR A 365 -18.79 7.33 4.08
C TYR A 365 -18.55 6.50 2.80
N THR A 366 -18.06 7.11 1.72
CA THR A 366 -17.63 6.37 0.52
C THR A 366 -16.44 5.46 0.83
N ASN A 367 -15.48 5.94 1.62
CA ASN A 367 -14.34 5.14 2.06
C ASN A 367 -14.73 4.14 3.16
N GLU A 368 -15.71 4.45 4.00
CA GLU A 368 -16.27 3.52 4.99
C GLU A 368 -16.94 2.33 4.31
N PHE A 369 -17.66 2.56 3.22
CA PHE A 369 -18.20 1.49 2.37
C PHE A 369 -17.10 0.57 1.81
N ARG A 370 -15.99 1.15 1.33
CA ARG A 370 -14.84 0.37 0.84
C ARG A 370 -14.19 -0.46 1.95
N LEU A 371 -14.02 0.13 3.14
CA LEU A 371 -13.52 -0.58 4.31
C LEU A 371 -14.46 -1.71 4.73
N ALA A 372 -15.78 -1.48 4.73
CA ALA A 372 -16.77 -2.51 5.03
C ALA A 372 -16.70 -3.69 4.05
N ARG A 373 -16.47 -3.42 2.74
CA ARG A 373 -16.22 -4.47 1.74
C ARG A 373 -14.95 -5.29 2.03
N LEU A 374 -13.90 -4.67 2.56
CA LEU A 374 -12.70 -5.40 2.98
C LEU A 374 -12.97 -6.30 4.19
N TYR A 375 -13.66 -5.79 5.22
CA TYR A 375 -14.08 -6.60 6.36
C TYR A 375 -14.99 -7.76 5.93
N TYR A 376 -15.86 -7.52 4.95
CA TYR A 376 -16.70 -8.56 4.37
C TYR A 376 -15.88 -9.68 3.70
N LYS A 377 -14.82 -9.34 2.96
CA LYS A 377 -13.89 -10.33 2.38
C LYS A 377 -13.06 -11.04 3.45
N LEU A 378 -12.63 -10.32 4.47
CA LEU A 378 -11.91 -10.88 5.62
C LEU A 378 -12.74 -11.90 6.40
N ALA A 379 -14.06 -11.77 6.35
CA ALA A 379 -14.97 -12.70 7.01
C ALA A 379 -14.88 -14.15 6.49
N ASP A 380 -14.30 -14.37 5.31
CA ASP A 380 -14.03 -15.71 4.80
C ASP A 380 -12.92 -16.42 5.60
N ARG A 381 -12.05 -15.65 6.28
CA ARG A 381 -11.03 -16.17 7.21
C ARG A 381 -11.57 -16.28 8.63
N GLU A 382 -12.23 -15.23 9.11
CA GLU A 382 -12.77 -15.19 10.48
C GLU A 382 -14.17 -14.55 10.50
N SER A 383 -15.17 -15.30 10.96
CA SER A 383 -16.58 -14.89 10.90
C SER A 383 -16.90 -13.61 11.71
N SER A 384 -16.06 -13.25 12.69
CA SER A 384 -16.22 -12.05 13.53
C SER A 384 -16.23 -10.76 12.69
N TYR A 385 -15.42 -10.70 11.62
CA TYR A 385 -15.35 -9.54 10.73
C TYR A 385 -16.65 -9.26 9.98
N ARG A 386 -17.51 -10.26 9.79
CA ARG A 386 -18.80 -10.09 9.11
C ARG A 386 -19.76 -9.21 9.90
N LYS A 387 -19.70 -9.30 11.24
CA LYS A 387 -20.51 -8.45 12.12
C LYS A 387 -20.07 -6.98 12.01
N ILE A 388 -18.75 -6.74 12.05
CA ILE A 388 -18.16 -5.40 11.88
C ILE A 388 -18.55 -4.82 10.51
N ALA A 389 -18.43 -5.62 9.44
CA ALA A 389 -18.84 -5.21 8.11
C ALA A 389 -20.32 -4.79 8.05
N GLY A 390 -21.22 -5.59 8.65
CA GLY A 390 -22.65 -5.29 8.71
C GLY A 390 -22.98 -3.99 9.45
N GLU A 391 -22.28 -3.70 10.55
CA GLU A 391 -22.42 -2.45 11.30
C GLU A 391 -21.94 -1.23 10.48
N LEU A 392 -20.82 -1.35 9.76
CA LEU A 392 -20.31 -0.28 8.90
C LEU A 392 -21.24 -0.03 7.70
N PHE A 393 -21.75 -1.09 7.06
CA PHE A 393 -22.71 -0.94 5.96
C PHE A 393 -23.99 -0.23 6.39
N GLU A 394 -24.45 -0.45 7.63
CA GLU A 394 -25.60 0.28 8.16
C GLU A 394 -25.33 1.76 8.32
N LYS A 395 -24.17 2.12 8.88
CA LYS A 395 -23.78 3.53 9.05
C LYS A 395 -23.76 4.25 7.71
N VAL A 396 -23.23 3.59 6.67
CA VAL A 396 -23.24 4.11 5.30
C VAL A 396 -24.67 4.27 4.77
N TYR A 397 -25.55 3.30 4.97
CA TYR A 397 -26.96 3.37 4.53
C TYR A 397 -27.74 4.50 5.24
N GLN A 398 -27.52 4.70 6.54
CA GLN A 398 -28.18 5.74 7.33
C GLN A 398 -27.65 7.14 7.03
N SER A 399 -26.43 7.24 6.50
CA SER A 399 -25.85 8.52 6.11
C SER A 399 -26.61 9.18 4.97
N LYS A 400 -27.01 10.43 5.16
CA LYS A 400 -27.61 11.26 4.09
C LYS A 400 -26.57 11.85 3.14
N SER A 401 -25.28 11.79 3.50
CA SER A 401 -24.18 12.43 2.76
C SER A 401 -23.65 11.57 1.60
N THR A 402 -24.15 10.35 1.42
CA THR A 402 -23.75 9.45 0.33
C THR A 402 -24.78 9.39 -0.79
N SER A 403 -24.33 9.01 -1.99
CA SER A 403 -25.24 8.81 -3.12
C SER A 403 -26.20 7.65 -2.85
N LEU A 404 -27.43 7.77 -3.38
CA LEU A 404 -28.46 6.75 -3.21
C LEU A 404 -28.01 5.37 -3.67
N GLY A 405 -27.24 5.29 -4.78
CA GLY A 405 -26.67 4.03 -5.27
C GLY A 405 -25.73 3.35 -4.26
N ILE A 406 -24.83 4.10 -3.61
CA ILE A 406 -23.93 3.55 -2.58
C ILE A 406 -24.71 3.12 -1.34
N ARG A 407 -25.73 3.89 -0.93
CA ARG A 407 -26.60 3.54 0.20
C ARG A 407 -27.35 2.24 -0.07
N PHE A 408 -27.92 2.11 -1.27
CA PHE A 408 -28.62 0.90 -1.71
C PHE A 408 -27.68 -0.31 -1.71
N GLN A 409 -26.49 -0.18 -2.31
CA GLN A 409 -25.46 -1.22 -2.29
C GLN A 409 -25.02 -1.59 -0.87
N ALA A 410 -24.84 -0.61 0.01
CA ALA A 410 -24.49 -0.86 1.41
C ALA A 410 -25.55 -1.70 2.10
N LYS A 411 -26.83 -1.39 1.87
CA LYS A 411 -27.94 -2.17 2.45
C LYS A 411 -27.99 -3.60 1.92
N LEU A 412 -27.80 -3.82 0.61
CA LEU A 412 -27.69 -5.16 0.03
C LEU A 412 -26.51 -5.95 0.64
N MET A 413 -25.36 -5.29 0.83
CA MET A 413 -24.19 -5.91 1.46
C MET A 413 -24.43 -6.24 2.95
N ARG A 414 -25.17 -5.39 3.68
CA ARG A 414 -25.62 -5.70 5.04
C ARG A 414 -26.54 -6.92 5.06
N ILE A 415 -27.50 -7.01 4.13
CA ILE A 415 -28.38 -8.17 4.00
C ILE A 415 -27.58 -9.46 3.79
N ARG A 416 -26.56 -9.42 2.92
CA ARG A 416 -25.63 -10.55 2.75
C ARG A 416 -24.96 -10.93 4.08
N CYS A 417 -24.49 -9.96 4.87
CA CYS A 417 -23.94 -10.23 6.20
C CYS A 417 -24.95 -10.94 7.12
N LEU A 418 -26.20 -10.50 7.14
CA LEU A 418 -27.28 -11.10 7.94
C LEU A 418 -27.65 -12.53 7.48
N MET A 419 -27.62 -12.77 6.17
CA MET A 419 -27.87 -14.09 5.59
C MET A 419 -26.83 -15.11 6.05
N TYR A 420 -25.56 -14.71 6.10
CA TYR A 420 -24.50 -15.56 6.67
C TYR A 420 -24.67 -15.82 8.17
N ALA A 421 -25.24 -14.86 8.90
CA ALA A 421 -25.62 -15.04 10.30
C ALA A 421 -26.93 -15.82 10.48
N SER A 422 -27.50 -16.38 9.40
CA SER A 422 -28.80 -17.09 9.39
C SER A 422 -29.96 -16.27 9.98
N SER A 423 -29.86 -14.93 9.96
CA SER A 423 -30.87 -14.02 10.49
C SER A 423 -31.93 -13.70 9.42
N TRP A 424 -32.59 -14.74 8.91
CA TRP A 424 -33.46 -14.67 7.73
C TRP A 424 -34.63 -13.70 7.87
N ASP A 425 -35.22 -13.59 9.05
CA ASP A 425 -36.32 -12.65 9.31
C ASP A 425 -35.88 -11.19 9.19
N GLN A 426 -34.69 -10.87 9.69
CA GLN A 426 -34.12 -9.53 9.57
C GLN A 426 -33.73 -9.24 8.12
N SER A 427 -33.12 -10.21 7.42
CA SER A 427 -32.80 -10.09 6.00
C SER A 427 -34.04 -9.79 5.15
N LEU A 428 -35.14 -10.51 5.37
CA LEU A 428 -36.40 -10.29 4.65
C LEU A 428 -36.99 -8.90 4.93
N LYS A 429 -37.02 -8.49 6.21
CA LYS A 429 -37.51 -7.16 6.59
C LYS A 429 -36.69 -6.03 5.93
N GLU A 430 -35.37 -6.17 5.86
CA GLU A 430 -34.51 -5.16 5.22
C GLU A 430 -34.66 -5.16 3.68
N LEU A 431 -34.90 -6.32 3.06
CA LEU A 431 -35.20 -6.41 1.63
C LEU A 431 -36.55 -5.77 1.28
N ASP A 432 -37.56 -5.92 2.14
CA ASP A 432 -38.86 -5.28 1.97
C ASP A 432 -38.76 -3.75 2.12
N GLN A 433 -37.93 -3.27 3.05
CA GLN A 433 -37.65 -1.83 3.19
C GLN A 433 -37.02 -1.25 1.91
N LEU A 434 -36.09 -1.99 1.28
CA LEU A 434 -35.45 -1.57 0.04
C LEU A 434 -36.41 -1.47 -1.15
N GLN A 435 -37.55 -2.18 -1.15
CA GLN A 435 -38.56 -2.04 -2.21
C GLN A 435 -39.11 -0.61 -2.27
N ASN A 436 -39.29 0.05 -1.12
CA ASN A 436 -39.75 1.44 -1.08
C ASN A 436 -38.70 2.40 -1.62
N ASP A 437 -37.42 2.12 -1.35
CA ASP A 437 -36.29 2.94 -1.78
C ASP A 437 -36.00 2.76 -3.29
N LEU A 438 -36.41 1.65 -3.90
CA LEU A 438 -36.15 1.29 -5.31
C LEU A 438 -36.62 2.37 -6.31
N TYR A 439 -37.79 2.97 -6.07
CA TYR A 439 -38.36 3.99 -6.95
C TYR A 439 -37.58 5.31 -6.95
N SER A 440 -36.73 5.53 -5.94
CA SER A 440 -35.93 6.73 -5.78
C SER A 440 -34.51 6.62 -6.36
N VAL A 441 -34.08 5.41 -6.76
CA VAL A 441 -32.75 5.18 -7.32
C VAL A 441 -32.72 5.57 -8.80
N ASP A 442 -31.73 6.39 -9.16
CA ASP A 442 -31.54 6.92 -10.51
C ASP A 442 -31.46 5.82 -11.59
N PRO A 443 -32.02 6.05 -12.80
CA PRO A 443 -31.98 5.09 -13.90
C PRO A 443 -30.58 4.65 -14.34
N GLU A 444 -29.56 5.50 -14.17
CA GLU A 444 -28.17 5.18 -14.51
C GLU A 444 -27.59 4.03 -13.66
N PHE A 445 -28.09 3.84 -12.43
CA PHE A 445 -27.72 2.69 -11.61
C PHE A 445 -28.56 1.43 -11.90
N ARG A 446 -29.56 1.52 -12.81
CA ARG A 446 -30.42 0.40 -13.26
C ARG A 446 -29.79 -0.37 -14.42
N SER A 447 -28.87 0.23 -15.17
CA SER A 447 -28.02 -0.49 -16.11
C SER A 447 -26.78 0.33 -16.39
N ASP A 448 -25.58 -0.17 -16.04
CA ASP A 448 -24.40 0.40 -16.66
C ASP A 448 -23.27 -0.60 -16.86
N LYS A 449 -22.58 -0.40 -17.99
CA LYS A 449 -21.52 -1.22 -18.61
C LYS A 449 -20.23 -1.36 -17.77
N ALA A 450 -20.31 -1.17 -16.46
CA ALA A 450 -19.21 -1.14 -15.50
C ALA A 450 -18.99 -2.47 -14.75
N GLY A 451 -19.73 -3.54 -15.10
CA GLY A 451 -19.53 -4.88 -14.51
C GLY A 451 -20.13 -5.07 -13.11
N TYR A 452 -21.02 -4.18 -12.65
CA TYR A 452 -21.89 -4.44 -11.50
C TYR A 452 -23.19 -5.09 -12.00
N GLU A 453 -23.61 -6.20 -11.38
CA GLU A 453 -24.97 -6.74 -11.58
C GLU A 453 -25.99 -5.63 -11.29
N ASP A 454 -27.07 -5.56 -12.09
CA ASP A 454 -28.18 -4.63 -11.86
C ASP A 454 -28.62 -4.73 -10.39
N LEU A 455 -28.64 -3.61 -9.66
CA LEU A 455 -28.98 -3.57 -8.24
C LEU A 455 -30.37 -4.15 -7.97
N ILE A 456 -31.28 -4.05 -8.94
CA ILE A 456 -32.63 -4.62 -8.88
C ILE A 456 -32.54 -6.14 -9.00
N GLU A 457 -31.78 -6.64 -9.98
CA GLU A 457 -31.56 -8.07 -10.17
C GLU A 457 -30.87 -8.70 -8.97
N ASP A 458 -29.84 -8.04 -8.42
CA ASP A 458 -29.14 -8.47 -7.20
C ASP A 458 -30.11 -8.55 -6.01
N ARG A 459 -30.97 -7.55 -5.83
CA ARG A 459 -32.02 -7.59 -4.80
C ARG A 459 -32.99 -8.76 -5.02
N LYS A 460 -33.48 -8.96 -6.25
CA LYS A 460 -34.39 -10.07 -6.61
C LYS A 460 -33.75 -11.43 -6.31
N LYS A 461 -32.48 -11.62 -6.68
CA LYS A 461 -31.69 -12.84 -6.38
C LYS A 461 -31.57 -13.09 -4.88
N LEU A 462 -31.23 -12.06 -4.10
CA LEU A 462 -31.12 -12.16 -2.64
C LEU A 462 -32.47 -12.47 -1.99
N LEU A 463 -33.55 -11.82 -2.45
CA LEU A 463 -34.90 -12.07 -1.95
C LEU A 463 -35.36 -13.50 -2.25
N GLN A 464 -35.18 -13.98 -3.48
CA GLN A 464 -35.46 -15.35 -3.86
C GLN A 464 -34.71 -16.34 -2.95
N PHE A 465 -33.41 -16.09 -2.72
CA PHE A 465 -32.62 -16.95 -1.84
C PHE A 465 -33.16 -16.97 -0.41
N VAL A 466 -33.48 -15.82 0.17
CA VAL A 466 -34.02 -15.72 1.53
C VAL A 466 -35.40 -16.40 1.65
N LEU A 467 -36.29 -16.18 0.68
CA LEU A 467 -37.63 -16.80 0.65
C LEU A 467 -37.53 -18.33 0.56
N ARG A 468 -36.65 -18.85 -0.30
CA ARG A 468 -36.39 -20.31 -0.40
C ARG A 468 -35.85 -20.87 0.91
N LYS A 469 -34.94 -20.17 1.59
CA LYS A 469 -34.42 -20.59 2.90
C LYS A 469 -35.49 -20.58 4.00
N LYS A 470 -36.51 -19.73 3.88
CA LYS A 470 -37.69 -19.72 4.76
C LYS A 470 -38.79 -20.72 4.36
N GLY A 471 -38.61 -21.48 3.28
CA GLY A 471 -39.60 -22.44 2.79
C GLY A 471 -40.76 -21.83 1.98
N LYS A 472 -40.65 -20.56 1.59
CA LYS A 472 -41.65 -19.83 0.78
C LYS A 472 -41.29 -19.95 -0.72
N TYR A 473 -41.39 -21.16 -1.26
CA TYR A 473 -40.94 -21.43 -2.64
C TYR A 473 -41.81 -20.75 -3.70
N SER A 474 -43.14 -20.72 -3.53
CA SER A 474 -44.05 -20.06 -4.48
C SER A 474 -43.71 -18.58 -4.67
N GLU A 475 -43.63 -17.82 -3.56
CA GLU A 475 -43.25 -16.40 -3.59
C GLU A 475 -41.85 -16.17 -4.20
N ALA A 476 -40.94 -17.15 -4.10
CA ALA A 476 -39.59 -17.04 -4.61
C ALA A 476 -39.48 -17.30 -6.12
N ASP A 477 -40.35 -18.14 -6.66
CA ASP A 477 -40.39 -18.47 -8.08
C ASP A 477 -41.15 -17.37 -8.86
N ASP A 478 -42.19 -16.78 -8.27
CA ASP A 478 -42.98 -15.67 -8.85
C ASP A 478 -42.14 -14.39 -9.13
N LEU A 479 -40.98 -14.21 -8.48
CA LEU A 479 -40.15 -12.98 -8.58
C LEU A 479 -39.50 -12.75 -9.95
N PHE A 480 -39.25 -13.82 -10.71
CA PHE A 480 -38.61 -13.77 -12.02
C PHE A 480 -39.58 -14.06 -13.17
N ASP A 481 -40.81 -14.48 -12.86
CA ASP A 481 -41.88 -14.74 -13.82
C ASP A 481 -42.60 -13.45 -14.29
N GLU A 482 -42.21 -12.26 -13.79
CA GLU A 482 -42.65 -10.94 -14.30
C GLU A 482 -42.17 -10.63 -15.74
N THR A 483 -41.81 -11.64 -16.54
CA THR A 483 -41.62 -11.51 -17.98
C THR A 483 -42.88 -11.91 -18.75
N THR A 484 -44.01 -11.24 -18.48
CA THR A 484 -45.14 -11.08 -19.43
C THR A 484 -46.18 -10.16 -18.80
N ASN A 485 -46.00 -8.85 -18.95
CA ASN A 485 -47.07 -7.89 -19.25
C ASN A 485 -46.48 -6.56 -19.71
#